data_AF-A0A1W2TXG7-F1
#
_entry.id   AF-A0A1W2TXG7-F1
#
_cell.length_a   1.000
_cell.length_b   1.000
_cell.length_c   1.000
_cell.angle_alpha   90.00
_cell.angle_beta   90.00
_cell.angle_gamma   90.00
#
_symmetry.space_group_name_H-M   'P 1'
#
loop_
_entity.id
_entity.type
_entity.pdbx_description
1 polymer ?
#
loop_
_entity_poly.entity_id
_entity_poly.type
_entity_poly.pdbx_seq_one_letter_code
_entity_poly.pdbx_strand_id
1 'polypeptide(L)'
;MPSFYTLATALASLSVVSANCNLDNKLDSGPLPKVRSQLCLEQGAGAYTFAMDVSELDVPTFSSGAMWAGLVGSRAFMVYDEGCALKGVYSPHQTGDCGAPYAIEEPWLPYGLIVTDVDFSSADPYFSFSYANGKYSIRNNHCVCNEIGSGLRVEQGCRCAFPIHGESKRNVLSIPFEA
;
A
#
# COMPACT_ATOMS: atom_id res chain seq x y z
N MET A 1 39.25 46.18 -27.77
CA MET A 1 39.39 44.75 -27.42
C MET A 1 39.91 44.67 -25.98
N PRO A 2 39.10 44.15 -25.05
CA PRO A 2 39.64 43.20 -24.08
C PRO A 2 38.78 41.93 -24.00
N SER A 3 39.49 40.85 -23.72
CA SER A 3 39.03 39.46 -23.71
C SER A 3 38.12 39.16 -22.52
N PHE A 4 37.03 38.44 -22.78
CA PHE A 4 36.19 37.82 -21.77
C PHE A 4 36.75 36.44 -21.41
N TYR A 5 37.13 36.21 -20.15
CA TYR A 5 37.37 34.88 -19.60
C TYR A 5 36.04 34.32 -19.09
N THR A 6 35.53 33.25 -19.70
CA THR A 6 34.35 32.54 -19.22
C THR A 6 34.80 31.28 -18.48
N LEU A 7 34.69 31.29 -17.15
CA LEU A 7 34.82 30.10 -16.30
C LEU A 7 33.53 29.28 -16.41
N ALA A 8 33.55 28.20 -17.17
CA ALA A 8 32.47 27.23 -17.20
C ALA A 8 32.51 26.37 -15.92
N THR A 9 31.54 26.55 -15.03
CA THR A 9 31.35 25.72 -13.84
C THR A 9 30.53 24.49 -14.23
N ALA A 10 31.15 23.32 -14.24
CA ALA A 10 30.45 22.05 -14.45
C ALA A 10 29.77 21.63 -13.12
N LEU A 11 28.45 21.81 -13.02
CA LEU A 11 27.65 21.17 -11.98
C LEU A 11 27.49 19.69 -12.31
N ALA A 12 28.23 18.84 -11.60
CA ALA A 12 27.98 17.41 -11.58
C ALA A 12 26.65 17.15 -10.85
N SER A 13 25.61 16.81 -11.61
CA SER A 13 24.33 16.36 -11.09
C SER A 13 24.50 14.98 -10.45
N LEU A 14 24.47 14.91 -9.11
CA LEU A 14 24.32 13.67 -8.36
C LEU A 14 22.91 13.13 -8.62
N SER A 15 22.80 12.18 -9.55
CA SER A 15 21.57 11.39 -9.74
C SER A 15 21.36 10.53 -8.49
N VAL A 16 20.45 10.95 -7.62
CA VAL A 16 19.96 10.12 -6.51
C VAL A 16 19.09 9.03 -7.13
N VAL A 17 19.66 7.85 -7.33
CA VAL A 17 18.88 6.66 -7.66
C VAL A 17 18.08 6.31 -6.40
N SER A 18 16.80 6.70 -6.38
CA SER A 18 15.89 6.23 -5.33
C SER A 18 15.67 4.74 -5.54
N ALA A 19 16.19 3.91 -4.63
CA ALA A 19 15.92 2.48 -4.61
C ALA A 19 14.58 2.24 -3.89
N ASN A 20 13.76 1.32 -4.41
CA ASN A 20 12.52 0.94 -3.74
C ASN A 20 12.81 0.28 -2.39
N CYS A 21 12.02 0.63 -1.39
CA CYS A 21 12.05 0.04 -0.06
C CYS A 21 11.30 -1.31 -0.09
N ASN A 22 12.01 -2.42 -0.22
CA ASN A 22 11.37 -3.75 -0.29
C ASN A 22 10.78 -4.14 1.07
N LEU A 23 9.51 -4.56 1.09
CA LEU A 23 8.80 -4.98 2.28
C LEU A 23 8.64 -6.50 2.29
N ASP A 24 9.13 -7.14 3.36
CA ASP A 24 8.95 -8.59 3.52
C ASP A 24 7.54 -8.94 4.01
N ASN A 25 7.03 -10.06 3.50
CA ASN A 25 5.81 -10.68 4.01
C ASN A 25 6.00 -11.14 5.46
N LYS A 26 5.06 -10.78 6.33
CA LYS A 26 5.06 -11.14 7.76
C LYS A 26 4.11 -12.29 8.10
N LEU A 27 3.35 -12.79 7.11
CA LEU A 27 2.29 -13.79 7.30
C LEU A 27 2.79 -15.14 7.85
N ASP A 28 4.08 -15.45 7.74
CA ASP A 28 4.66 -16.75 8.12
C ASP A 28 4.96 -16.93 9.62
N SER A 29 4.62 -15.96 10.48
CA SER A 29 5.17 -15.87 11.84
C SER A 29 4.17 -15.91 13.01
N GLY A 30 2.96 -16.44 12.83
CA GLY A 30 2.05 -16.64 13.97
C GLY A 30 0.60 -16.98 13.60
N PRO A 31 -0.28 -17.12 14.61
CA PRO A 31 -1.71 -17.26 14.37
C PRO A 31 -2.23 -16.02 13.63
N LEU A 32 -2.90 -16.24 12.50
CA LEU A 32 -3.46 -15.17 11.71
C LEU A 32 -4.54 -14.44 12.50
N PRO A 33 -4.47 -13.11 12.60
CA PRO A 33 -5.54 -12.37 13.23
C PRO A 33 -6.82 -12.44 12.41
N LYS A 34 -7.94 -12.21 13.10
CA LYS A 34 -9.25 -12.17 12.45
C LYS A 34 -9.32 -10.99 11.50
N VAL A 35 -9.29 -11.27 10.21
CA VAL A 35 -9.43 -10.28 9.13
C VAL A 35 -10.79 -9.59 9.22
N ARG A 36 -10.80 -8.27 9.08
CA ARG A 36 -12.00 -7.45 8.96
C ARG A 36 -12.50 -7.47 7.52
N SER A 37 -13.77 -7.81 7.31
CA SER A 37 -14.39 -7.86 5.98
C SER A 37 -14.37 -6.50 5.27
N GLN A 38 -14.26 -5.41 6.02
CA GLN A 38 -14.16 -4.05 5.47
C GLN A 38 -12.87 -3.80 4.68
N LEU A 39 -11.82 -4.60 4.87
CA LEU A 39 -10.53 -4.44 4.18
C LEU A 39 -10.43 -5.19 2.85
N CYS A 40 -11.35 -6.12 2.58
CA CYS A 40 -11.35 -6.89 1.35
C CYS A 40 -12.63 -6.63 0.54
N LEU A 41 -12.50 -6.57 -0.79
CA LEU A 41 -13.61 -6.62 -1.72
C LEU A 41 -13.69 -8.04 -2.28
N GLU A 42 -14.80 -8.75 -2.04
CA GLU A 42 -15.10 -9.93 -2.84
C GLU A 42 -15.29 -9.46 -4.28
N GLN A 43 -14.41 -9.91 -5.17
CA GLN A 43 -14.45 -9.57 -6.58
C GLN A 43 -14.54 -10.85 -7.40
N GLY A 44 -15.08 -10.73 -8.61
CA GLY A 44 -15.08 -11.84 -9.56
C GLY A 44 -13.66 -12.34 -9.83
N ALA A 45 -13.57 -13.57 -10.35
CA ALA A 45 -12.29 -14.25 -10.55
C ALA A 45 -11.25 -13.38 -11.28
N GLY A 46 -10.00 -13.39 -10.79
CA GLY A 46 -8.88 -12.66 -11.39
C GLY A 46 -8.63 -11.24 -10.87
N ALA A 47 -9.29 -10.82 -9.79
CA ALA A 47 -9.02 -9.56 -9.12
C ALA A 47 -8.63 -9.78 -7.65
N TYR A 48 -7.56 -9.12 -7.21
CA TYR A 48 -7.07 -9.13 -5.83
C TYR A 48 -7.35 -7.79 -5.18
N THR A 49 -7.37 -7.75 -3.85
CA THR A 49 -7.50 -6.49 -3.10
C THR A 49 -6.16 -6.14 -2.45
N PHE A 50 -5.67 -4.94 -2.71
CA PHE A 50 -4.61 -4.30 -1.93
C PHE A 50 -5.23 -3.37 -0.90
N ALA A 51 -4.88 -3.55 0.36
CA ALA A 51 -5.46 -2.80 1.47
C ALA A 51 -4.38 -2.20 2.36
N MET A 52 -4.77 -1.18 3.10
CA MET A 52 -3.99 -0.55 4.15
C MET A 52 -4.87 -0.43 5.38
N ASP A 53 -4.35 -0.85 6.52
CA ASP A 53 -4.95 -0.62 7.83
C ASP A 53 -4.07 0.33 8.61
N VAL A 54 -4.68 1.40 9.09
CA VAL A 54 -4.06 2.41 9.93
C VAL A 54 -4.86 2.53 11.20
N SER A 55 -4.20 2.39 12.33
CA SER A 55 -4.84 2.50 13.63
C SER A 55 -4.05 3.38 14.58
N GLU A 56 -4.75 4.24 15.29
CA GLU A 56 -4.22 5.06 16.36
C GLU A 56 -5.01 4.80 17.63
N LEU A 57 -4.31 4.78 18.77
CA LEU A 57 -4.92 4.65 20.08
C LEU A 57 -4.79 5.99 20.79
N ASP A 58 -5.93 6.59 21.14
CA ASP A 58 -6.00 7.91 21.79
C ASP A 58 -5.67 7.85 23.30
N VAL A 59 -5.28 6.69 23.84
CA VAL A 59 -4.97 6.49 25.26
C VAL A 59 -3.84 5.47 25.49
N PRO A 60 -2.97 5.68 26.51
CA PRO A 60 -1.85 4.79 26.82
C PRO A 60 -2.34 3.51 27.50
N THR A 61 -2.89 2.58 26.73
CA THR A 61 -3.14 1.20 27.20
C THR A 61 -2.60 0.22 26.17
N PHE A 62 -2.05 -0.90 26.66
CA PHE A 62 -1.36 -1.92 25.89
C PHE A 62 -2.18 -2.37 24.67
N SER A 63 -1.55 -2.34 23.49
CA SER A 63 -2.12 -2.60 22.14
C SER A 63 -2.65 -4.02 21.88
N SER A 64 -2.96 -4.77 22.93
CA SER A 64 -3.45 -6.16 22.88
C SER A 64 -4.75 -6.36 22.10
N GLY A 65 -5.49 -5.28 21.81
CA GLY A 65 -6.69 -5.28 20.96
C GLY A 65 -6.45 -4.83 19.51
N ALA A 66 -5.20 -4.57 19.10
CA ALA A 66 -4.90 -4.26 17.71
C ALA A 66 -5.11 -5.50 16.84
N MET A 67 -5.82 -5.34 15.70
CA MET A 67 -6.05 -6.46 14.77
C MET A 67 -4.74 -7.17 14.43
N TRP A 68 -3.64 -6.44 14.25
CA TRP A 68 -2.35 -7.03 13.89
C TRP A 68 -1.36 -7.18 15.04
N ALA A 69 -1.83 -7.17 16.30
CA ALA A 69 -0.97 -7.28 17.47
C ALA A 69 -0.02 -8.49 17.36
N GLY A 70 1.29 -8.22 17.42
CA GLY A 70 2.33 -9.25 17.34
C GLY A 70 2.80 -9.60 15.93
N LEU A 71 2.13 -9.13 14.87
CA LEU A 71 2.53 -9.34 13.47
C LEU A 71 3.12 -8.07 12.85
N VAL A 72 2.42 -6.94 12.98
CA VAL A 72 2.81 -5.62 12.49
C VAL A 72 2.32 -4.54 13.45
N GLY A 73 2.83 -3.31 13.30
CA GLY A 73 2.51 -2.19 14.19
C GLY A 73 1.12 -1.60 13.95
N SER A 74 0.98 -0.30 14.21
CA SER A 74 -0.24 0.49 13.98
C SER A 74 -0.58 0.70 12.50
N ARG A 75 0.33 0.36 11.59
CA ARG A 75 0.21 0.59 10.16
C ARG A 75 0.64 -0.66 9.41
N ALA A 76 -0.15 -1.08 8.44
CA ALA A 76 0.18 -2.24 7.63
C ALA A 76 -0.53 -2.20 6.28
N PHE A 77 0.07 -2.89 5.31
CA PHE A 77 -0.52 -3.22 4.04
C PHE A 77 -0.89 -4.70 3.98
N MET A 78 -1.94 -5.03 3.25
CA MET A 78 -2.39 -6.40 3.03
C MET A 78 -2.68 -6.65 1.56
N VAL A 79 -2.48 -7.89 1.13
CA VAL A 79 -2.99 -8.39 -0.15
C VAL A 79 -3.95 -9.53 0.14
N TYR A 80 -5.16 -9.43 -0.42
CA TYR A 80 -6.19 -10.47 -0.37
C TYR A 80 -6.44 -11.02 -1.78
N ASP A 81 -6.77 -12.30 -1.88
CA ASP A 81 -7.25 -12.89 -3.12
C ASP A 81 -8.74 -12.58 -3.39
N GLU A 82 -9.26 -13.12 -4.49
CA GLU A 82 -10.65 -12.97 -4.94
C GLU A 82 -11.70 -13.45 -3.93
N GLY A 83 -11.34 -14.42 -3.09
CA GLY A 83 -12.19 -14.98 -2.03
C GLY A 83 -11.96 -14.33 -0.67
N CYS A 84 -11.28 -13.18 -0.63
CA CYS A 84 -10.88 -12.49 0.58
C CYS A 84 -10.00 -13.31 1.54
N ALA A 85 -9.26 -14.28 1.03
CA ALA A 85 -8.21 -14.93 1.81
C ALA A 85 -6.95 -14.06 1.80
N LEU A 86 -6.37 -13.86 2.98
CA LEU A 86 -5.15 -13.07 3.17
C LEU A 86 -3.94 -13.80 2.57
N LYS A 87 -3.22 -13.13 1.66
CA LYS A 87 -2.05 -13.66 0.94
C LYS A 87 -0.73 -13.11 1.47
N GLY A 88 -0.75 -11.87 1.97
CA GLY A 88 0.43 -11.24 2.53
C GLY A 88 0.11 -10.07 3.43
N VAL A 89 0.97 -9.84 4.42
CA VAL A 89 0.94 -8.67 5.31
C VAL A 89 2.31 -8.03 5.31
N TYR A 90 2.34 -6.72 5.11
CA TYR A 90 3.56 -5.92 4.98
C TYR A 90 3.46 -4.72 5.90
N SER A 91 4.60 -4.24 6.39
CA SER A 91 4.66 -3.00 7.14
C SER A 91 6.01 -2.34 6.90
N PRO A 92 6.06 -1.03 6.69
CA PRO A 92 7.32 -0.29 6.83
C PRO A 92 7.84 -0.53 8.24
N HIS A 93 9.08 -0.99 8.36
CA HIS A 93 9.68 -1.28 9.66
C HIS A 93 9.81 0.02 10.47
N GLN A 94 9.44 0.03 11.76
CA GLN A 94 9.48 1.26 12.56
C GLN A 94 10.90 1.82 12.72
N THR A 95 11.92 0.95 12.71
CA THR A 95 13.33 1.31 12.73
C THR A 95 13.98 0.97 11.38
N GLY A 96 14.30 1.97 10.56
CA GLY A 96 14.88 1.73 9.23
C GLY A 96 13.87 1.76 8.09
N ASP A 97 12.76 2.46 8.26
CA ASP A 97 11.86 2.83 7.17
C ASP A 97 12.64 3.64 6.10
N CYS A 98 12.76 3.09 4.88
CA CYS A 98 13.41 3.78 3.77
C CYS A 98 12.51 4.82 3.08
N GLY A 99 11.23 4.89 3.47
CA GLY A 99 10.23 5.74 2.82
C GLY A 99 9.71 5.15 1.52
N ALA A 100 8.58 5.69 1.04
CA ALA A 100 8.05 5.36 -0.27
C ALA A 100 9.04 5.82 -1.38
N PRO A 101 9.18 5.06 -2.48
CA PRO A 101 8.33 3.95 -2.89
C PRO A 101 8.62 2.62 -2.15
N TYR A 102 7.57 1.93 -1.71
CA TYR A 102 7.68 0.59 -1.13
C TYR A 102 7.42 -0.48 -2.19
N ALA A 103 8.30 -1.47 -2.32
CA ALA A 103 8.12 -2.59 -3.23
C ALA A 103 7.69 -3.84 -2.46
N ILE A 104 6.69 -4.54 -3.01
CA ILE A 104 6.24 -5.85 -2.58
C ILE A 104 6.41 -6.78 -3.77
N GLU A 105 7.28 -7.78 -3.60
CA GLU A 105 7.61 -8.78 -4.61
C GLU A 105 7.33 -10.16 -4.04
N GLU A 106 6.46 -10.91 -4.70
CA GLU A 106 5.95 -12.17 -4.18
C GLU A 106 5.93 -13.23 -5.28
N PRO A 107 6.24 -14.51 -4.98
CA PRO A 107 6.22 -15.56 -5.99
C PRO A 107 4.85 -15.79 -6.64
N TRP A 108 3.77 -15.42 -5.94
CA TRP A 108 2.39 -15.55 -6.39
C TRP A 108 1.83 -14.27 -7.04
N LEU A 109 2.59 -13.17 -7.05
CA LEU A 109 2.29 -11.98 -7.84
C LEU A 109 3.08 -12.03 -9.16
N PRO A 110 2.43 -12.07 -10.33
CA PRO A 110 3.12 -12.00 -11.61
C PRO A 110 3.96 -10.73 -11.84
N TYR A 111 3.63 -9.64 -11.13
CA TYR A 111 4.32 -8.35 -11.22
C TYR A 111 4.59 -7.80 -9.82
N GLY A 112 5.64 -7.00 -9.66
CA GLY A 112 5.87 -6.28 -8.41
C GLY A 112 4.77 -5.24 -8.15
N LEU A 113 4.30 -5.15 -6.92
CA LEU A 113 3.42 -4.09 -6.45
C LEU A 113 4.30 -2.99 -5.82
N ILE A 114 4.15 -1.76 -6.30
CA ILE A 114 4.96 -0.63 -5.81
C ILE A 114 4.03 0.43 -5.25
N VAL A 115 4.03 0.61 -3.92
CA VAL A 115 3.35 1.73 -3.26
C VAL A 115 4.16 2.99 -3.55
N THR A 116 3.62 3.87 -4.37
CA THR A 116 4.30 5.07 -4.87
C THR A 116 4.14 6.28 -3.96
N ASP A 117 3.05 6.32 -3.19
CA ASP A 117 2.77 7.40 -2.24
C ASP A 117 1.89 6.85 -1.11
N VAL A 118 2.07 7.34 0.12
CA VAL A 118 1.27 6.92 1.27
C VAL A 118 1.22 7.97 2.36
N ASP A 119 0.03 8.13 2.94
CA ASP A 119 -0.22 8.83 4.19
C ASP A 119 -0.85 7.84 5.19
N PHE A 120 -0.15 7.62 6.31
CA PHE A 120 -0.60 6.76 7.41
C PHE A 120 -1.35 7.54 8.49
N SER A 121 -1.87 8.74 8.20
CA SER A 121 -2.75 9.49 9.08
C SER A 121 -4.05 8.72 9.33
N SER A 122 -4.44 8.60 10.60
CA SER A 122 -5.71 7.99 11.00
C SER A 122 -6.92 8.87 10.65
N ALA A 123 -6.70 10.15 10.33
CA ALA A 123 -7.75 11.12 10.00
C ALA A 123 -8.09 11.16 8.50
N ASP A 124 -7.08 11.04 7.63
CA ASP A 124 -7.26 11.02 6.16
C ASP A 124 -6.21 10.12 5.49
N PRO A 125 -6.29 8.80 5.69
CA PRO A 125 -5.31 7.88 5.14
C PRO A 125 -5.38 7.85 3.61
N TYR A 126 -4.21 7.72 2.99
CA TYR A 126 -4.08 7.69 1.55
C TYR A 126 -3.01 6.70 1.13
N PHE A 127 -3.21 6.03 0.00
CA PHE A 127 -2.11 5.42 -0.71
C PHE A 127 -2.34 5.47 -2.22
N SER A 128 -1.25 5.42 -2.96
CA SER A 128 -1.24 5.09 -4.38
C SER A 128 -0.22 4.00 -4.65
N PHE A 129 -0.50 3.17 -5.64
CA PHE A 129 0.41 2.10 -6.06
C PHE A 129 0.35 1.85 -7.55
N SER A 130 1.44 1.30 -8.08
CA SER A 130 1.48 0.71 -9.41
C SER A 130 1.53 -0.81 -9.33
N TYR A 131 0.85 -1.45 -10.27
CA TYR A 131 0.89 -2.90 -10.46
C TYR A 131 0.76 -3.19 -11.96
N ALA A 132 1.71 -3.94 -12.52
CA ALA A 132 1.85 -4.11 -13.96
C ALA A 132 1.88 -2.74 -14.68
N ASN A 133 0.90 -2.47 -15.56
CA ASN A 133 0.74 -1.19 -16.25
C ASN A 133 -0.31 -0.27 -15.60
N GLY A 134 -0.94 -0.71 -14.51
CA GLY A 134 -1.98 0.03 -13.82
C GLY A 134 -1.42 0.98 -12.77
N LYS A 135 -2.15 2.06 -12.51
CA LYS A 135 -1.94 2.97 -11.39
C LYS A 135 -3.27 3.12 -10.66
N TYR A 136 -3.22 2.99 -9.35
CA TYR A 136 -4.39 2.97 -8.49
C TYR A 136 -4.13 3.89 -7.31
N SER A 137 -5.15 4.62 -6.87
CA SER A 137 -5.03 5.46 -5.68
C SER A 137 -6.36 5.61 -4.98
N ILE A 138 -6.33 5.83 -3.68
CA ILE A 138 -7.52 6.26 -2.93
C ILE A 138 -8.15 7.49 -3.61
N ARG A 139 -9.49 7.51 -3.70
CA ARG A 139 -10.32 8.49 -4.44
C ARG A 139 -10.26 8.41 -5.98
N ASN A 140 -9.45 7.51 -6.55
CA ASN A 140 -9.50 7.14 -7.95
C ASN A 140 -9.73 5.62 -8.07
N ASN A 141 -10.01 5.12 -9.28
CA ASN A 141 -10.10 3.67 -9.56
C ASN A 141 -11.04 2.88 -8.60
N HIS A 142 -12.06 3.55 -8.04
CA HIS A 142 -12.96 2.98 -7.02
C HIS A 142 -12.27 2.50 -5.74
N CYS A 143 -11.04 2.93 -5.47
CA CYS A 143 -10.37 2.67 -4.20
C CYS A 143 -10.98 3.56 -3.10
N VAL A 144 -11.32 2.96 -1.96
CA VAL A 144 -12.07 3.63 -0.88
C VAL A 144 -11.39 3.42 0.48
N CYS A 145 -11.54 4.40 1.36
CA CYS A 145 -11.22 4.28 2.77
C CYS A 145 -12.51 4.38 3.59
N ASN A 146 -12.61 3.55 4.61
CA ASN A 146 -13.73 3.56 5.55
C ASN A 146 -13.20 3.50 6.98
N GLU A 147 -13.92 4.15 7.89
CA GLU A 147 -13.69 3.96 9.31
C GLU A 147 -14.07 2.53 9.69
N ILE A 148 -13.14 1.82 10.31
CA ILE A 148 -13.32 0.44 10.79
C ILE A 148 -13.07 0.35 12.31
N GLY A 149 -12.75 1.46 12.95
CA GLY A 149 -12.58 1.60 14.39
C GLY A 149 -13.84 1.28 15.18
N SER A 150 -13.64 1.03 16.46
CA SER A 150 -14.73 0.82 17.42
C SER A 150 -14.27 1.28 18.81
N GLY A 151 -15.18 1.92 19.56
CA GLY A 151 -14.86 2.43 20.90
C GLY A 151 -13.91 3.61 20.86
N LEU A 152 -12.80 3.53 21.61
CA LEU A 152 -11.79 4.61 21.73
C LEU A 152 -10.63 4.47 20.73
N ARG A 153 -10.73 3.55 19.76
CA ARG A 153 -9.69 3.31 18.76
C ARG A 153 -10.10 3.91 17.43
N VAL A 154 -9.31 4.86 16.95
CA VAL A 154 -9.44 5.38 15.58
C VAL A 154 -8.73 4.38 14.68
N GLU A 155 -9.47 3.72 13.80
CA GLU A 155 -8.94 2.76 12.84
C GLU A 155 -9.60 3.01 11.49
N GLN A 156 -8.79 3.13 10.46
CA GLN A 156 -9.21 3.35 9.09
C GLN A 156 -8.69 2.25 8.19
N GLY A 157 -9.59 1.70 7.39
CA GLY A 157 -9.28 0.69 6.39
C GLY A 157 -9.42 1.25 5.00
N CYS A 158 -8.32 1.33 4.27
CA CYS A 158 -8.27 1.69 2.87
C CYS A 158 -8.10 0.46 2.01
N ARG A 159 -8.77 0.39 0.86
CA ARG A 159 -8.68 -0.76 -0.04
C ARG A 159 -8.83 -0.35 -1.49
N CYS A 160 -8.20 -1.11 -2.36
CA CYS A 160 -8.37 -1.04 -3.79
C CYS A 160 -8.25 -2.41 -4.43
N ALA A 161 -9.11 -2.69 -5.40
CA ALA A 161 -8.98 -3.89 -6.22
C ALA A 161 -8.04 -3.66 -7.40
N PHE A 162 -7.37 -4.71 -7.83
CA PHE A 162 -6.49 -4.71 -9.00
C PHE A 162 -6.52 -6.08 -9.70
N PRO A 163 -6.41 -6.13 -11.04
CA PRO A 163 -6.35 -7.38 -11.79
C PRO A 163 -5.02 -8.09 -11.56
N ILE A 164 -5.04 -9.35 -11.11
CA ILE A 164 -3.84 -10.14 -10.78
C ILE A 164 -2.91 -10.33 -11.99
N HIS A 165 -3.48 -10.41 -13.19
CA HIS A 165 -2.75 -10.53 -14.46
C HIS A 165 -2.50 -9.19 -15.17
N GLY A 166 -2.70 -8.07 -14.47
CA GLY A 166 -2.58 -6.72 -15.01
C GLY A 166 -3.78 -6.32 -15.89
N GLU A 167 -3.82 -5.04 -16.24
CA GLU A 167 -4.87 -4.50 -17.09
C GLU A 167 -4.88 -5.16 -18.47
N SER A 168 -6.04 -5.64 -18.90
CA SER A 168 -6.20 -6.12 -20.27
C SER A 168 -5.97 -4.97 -21.25
N LYS A 169 -5.22 -5.22 -22.34
CA LYS A 169 -4.96 -4.20 -23.38
C LYS A 169 -6.22 -3.62 -24.03
N ARG A 170 -7.41 -4.17 -23.77
CA ARG A 170 -8.71 -3.64 -24.22
C ARG A 170 -9.36 -2.62 -23.26
N ASN A 171 -8.83 -2.40 -22.06
CA ASN A 171 -9.50 -1.65 -20.98
C ASN A 171 -8.88 -0.30 -20.64
N VAL A 172 -8.19 0.36 -21.59
CA VAL A 172 -7.81 1.78 -21.41
C VAL A 172 -9.03 2.71 -21.55
N LEU A 173 -10.19 2.20 -21.98
CA LEU A 173 -11.45 2.94 -22.05
C LEU A 173 -12.58 2.09 -21.46
N SER A 174 -13.15 2.57 -20.36
CA SER A 174 -14.43 2.16 -19.75
C SER A 174 -14.59 0.72 -19.26
N ILE A 175 -14.42 0.52 -17.94
CA ILE A 175 -15.23 -0.46 -17.20
C ILE A 175 -16.15 0.33 -16.27
N PRO A 176 -17.48 0.40 -16.52
CA PRO A 176 -18.41 0.67 -15.45
C PRO A 176 -18.58 -0.63 -14.64
N PHE A 177 -18.21 -0.61 -13.36
CA PHE A 177 -18.58 -1.67 -12.43
C PHE A 177 -19.97 -1.30 -11.90
N GLU A 178 -21.01 -2.02 -12.33
CA GLU A 178 -22.37 -1.86 -11.81
C GLU A 178 -22.43 -2.30 -10.35
N ALA A 179 -23.19 -1.52 -9.57
CA ALA A 179 -23.33 -1.59 -8.12
C ALA A 179 -24.23 -2.73 -7.64
#